data_AF-A0A6N0JI74-F1
#
_entry.id   AF-A0A6N0JI74-F1
#
_cell.length_a   1.000
_cell.length_b   1.000
_cell.length_c   1.000
_cell.angle_alpha   90.00
_cell.angle_beta   90.00
_cell.angle_gamma   90.00
#
_symmetry.space_group_name_H-M   'P 1'
#
loop_
_entity.id
_entity.type
_entity.pdbx_description
1 polymer ?
#
loop_
_entity_poly.entity_id
_entity_poly.type
_entity_poly.pdbx_seq_one_letter_code
_entity_poly.pdbx_strand_id
1 'polypeptide(L)'
;MIPGINLLGLAAGVIAQQAPVWLKFKGRTQNERGQWVNEYEPPQPILGSWQPVDESTIRDLGLDTAKRYFNLYTSHPVENVQRGAAPDQLIYGGRRHDVVGGADWYTQDGWRGILCIDVGPA
;
A
#
# COMPACT_ATOMS: atom_id res chain seq x y z
N MET A 1 11.95 19.38 -9.34
CA MET A 1 12.12 17.93 -9.50
C MET A 1 12.58 17.70 -10.93
N ILE A 2 13.71 17.02 -11.15
CA ILE A 2 14.24 16.74 -12.50
C ILE A 2 13.74 15.33 -12.88
N PRO A 3 12.92 15.17 -13.93
CA PRO A 3 12.47 13.86 -14.39
C PRO A 3 13.67 12.94 -14.74
N GLY A 4 13.62 11.66 -14.35
CA GLY A 4 14.61 10.65 -14.75
C GLY A 4 15.76 10.40 -13.77
N ILE A 5 15.73 10.98 -12.57
CA ILE A 5 16.61 10.55 -11.47
C ILE A 5 15.89 9.45 -10.67
N ASN A 6 16.55 8.32 -10.41
CA ASN A 6 15.98 7.27 -9.54
C ASN A 6 15.96 7.75 -8.08
N LEU A 7 14.99 8.61 -7.77
CA LEU A 7 14.87 9.30 -6.50
C LEU A 7 14.66 8.30 -5.36
N LEU A 8 13.88 7.23 -5.58
CA LEU A 8 13.70 6.17 -4.58
C LEU A 8 15.03 5.47 -4.30
N GLY A 9 15.81 5.12 -5.32
CA GLY A 9 17.11 4.47 -5.15
C GLY A 9 18.09 5.33 -4.34
N LEU A 10 18.12 6.64 -4.59
CA LEU A 10 18.93 7.58 -3.79
C LEU A 10 18.38 7.72 -2.37
N ALA A 11 17.07 7.85 -2.21
CA ALA A 11 16.42 7.99 -0.92
C ALA A 11 16.52 6.73 -0.07
N ALA A 12 16.54 5.54 -0.67
CA ALA A 12 16.71 4.26 0.03
C ALA A 12 18.08 4.12 0.72
N GLY A 13 19.10 4.86 0.27
CA GLY A 13 20.38 4.96 0.97
C GLY A 13 20.38 5.89 2.18
N VAL A 14 19.34 6.74 2.34
CA VAL A 14 19.26 7.80 3.36
C VAL A 14 18.09 7.57 4.33
N ILE A 15 17.01 6.94 3.86
CA ILE A 15 15.78 6.69 4.60
C ILE A 15 15.67 5.19 4.87
N ALA A 16 15.36 4.85 6.12
CA ALA A 16 15.18 3.46 6.54
C ALA A 16 14.17 2.74 5.63
N GLN A 17 14.59 1.60 5.11
CA GLN A 17 13.72 0.67 4.40
C GLN A 17 13.06 -0.27 5.41
N GLN A 18 11.77 -0.50 5.24
CA GLN A 18 10.99 -1.47 6.00
C GLN A 18 10.55 -2.61 5.07
N ALA A 19 10.18 -3.74 5.69
CA ALA A 19 9.73 -4.93 4.99
C ALA A 19 8.27 -5.27 5.34
N PRO A 20 7.27 -4.47 4.94
CA PRO A 20 5.87 -4.87 5.06
C PRO A 20 5.60 -6.14 4.25
N VAL A 21 4.65 -6.95 4.72
CA VAL A 21 4.23 -8.16 4.03
C VAL A 21 3.06 -7.83 3.11
N TRP A 22 3.23 -8.10 1.82
CA TRP A 22 2.23 -7.91 0.79
C TRP A 22 1.33 -9.13 0.62
N LEU A 23 0.03 -8.85 0.62
CA LEU A 23 -1.03 -9.79 0.26
C LEU A 23 -1.65 -9.29 -1.03
N LYS A 24 -1.21 -9.86 -2.15
CA LYS A 24 -1.76 -9.53 -3.46
C LYS A 24 -3.14 -10.17 -3.62
N PHE A 25 -4.13 -9.40 -4.01
CA PHE A 25 -5.47 -9.92 -4.28
C PHE A 25 -5.43 -10.90 -5.46
N LYS A 26 -5.95 -12.11 -5.25
CA LYS A 26 -6.00 -13.17 -6.26
C LYS A 26 -7.39 -13.28 -6.88
N GLY A 27 -8.42 -13.20 -6.05
CA GLY A 27 -9.80 -13.36 -6.50
C GLY A 27 -10.78 -13.52 -5.36
N ARG A 28 -11.98 -14.00 -5.67
CA ARG A 28 -12.99 -14.32 -4.66
C ARG A 28 -13.41 -15.76 -4.82
N THR A 29 -13.50 -16.48 -3.72
CA THR A 29 -14.02 -17.85 -3.67
C THR A 29 -15.28 -17.87 -2.80
N GLN A 30 -16.26 -18.68 -3.19
CA GLN A 30 -17.48 -18.85 -2.41
C GLN A 30 -17.24 -19.93 -1.36
N ASN A 31 -17.43 -19.59 -0.09
CA ASN A 31 -17.31 -20.57 0.99
C ASN A 31 -18.54 -21.50 1.06
N GLU A 32 -18.47 -22.53 1.90
CA GLU A 32 -19.56 -23.51 2.10
C GLU A 32 -20.91 -22.88 2.52
N ARG A 33 -20.88 -21.64 3.01
CA ARG A 33 -22.06 -20.86 3.42
C ARG A 33 -22.60 -19.95 2.31
N GLY A 34 -22.07 -20.05 1.10
CA GLY A 34 -22.47 -19.23 -0.04
C GLY A 34 -21.92 -17.80 -0.02
N GLN A 35 -20.97 -17.47 0.86
CA GLN A 35 -20.41 -16.12 0.98
C GLN A 35 -19.15 -15.98 0.13
N TRP A 36 -19.02 -14.87 -0.58
CA TRP A 36 -17.82 -14.53 -1.35
C TRP A 36 -16.72 -13.99 -0.44
N VAL A 37 -15.69 -14.80 -0.24
CA VAL A 37 -14.49 -14.47 0.55
C VAL A 37 -13.34 -14.11 -0.40
N ASN A 38 -12.61 -13.05 -0.09
CA ASN A 38 -11.44 -12.65 -0.85
C ASN A 38 -10.30 -13.65 -0.60
N GLU A 39 -9.65 -14.07 -1.68
CA GLU A 39 -8.46 -14.91 -1.65
C GLU A 39 -7.26 -14.05 -2.07
N TYR A 40 -6.15 -14.26 -1.37
CA TYR A 40 -4.90 -13.55 -1.60
C TYR A 40 -3.81 -14.55 -1.97
N GLU A 41 -2.83 -14.11 -2.74
CA GLU A 41 -1.60 -14.86 -3.01
C GLU A 41 -0.80 -15.10 -1.71
N PRO A 42 0.15 -16.06 -1.72
CA PRO A 42 1.04 -16.28 -0.58
C PRO A 42 1.69 -14.97 -0.10
N PRO A 43 1.74 -14.73 1.22
CA PRO A 43 2.30 -13.50 1.77
C PRO A 43 3.75 -13.29 1.32
N GLN A 44 4.04 -12.14 0.72
CA GLN A 44 5.35 -11.81 0.18
C GLN A 44 5.94 -10.59 0.89
N PRO A 45 7.08 -10.69 1.60
CA PRO A 45 7.76 -9.50 2.11
C PRO A 45 8.25 -8.64 0.95
N ILE A 46 7.94 -7.35 0.98
CA ILE A 46 8.40 -6.37 -0.01
C ILE A 46 9.20 -5.27 0.67
N LEU A 47 10.18 -4.70 -0.02
CA LEU A 47 10.95 -3.57 0.51
C LEU A 47 10.33 -2.24 0.08
N GLY A 48 10.34 -1.28 1.00
CA GLY A 48 9.97 0.09 0.70
C GLY A 48 10.11 1.02 1.90
N SER A 49 9.87 2.31 1.66
CA SER A 49 9.79 3.32 2.71
C SER A 49 8.35 3.44 3.19
N TRP A 50 8.11 3.03 4.43
CA TRP A 50 6.83 3.09 5.13
C TRP A 50 6.78 4.31 6.04
N GLN A 51 5.87 5.23 5.76
CA GLN A 51 5.80 6.53 6.44
C GLN A 51 4.37 6.83 6.90
N PRO A 52 4.17 7.26 8.16
CA PRO A 52 2.87 7.75 8.60
C PRO A 52 2.51 9.05 7.87
N VAL A 53 1.23 9.28 7.64
CA VAL A 53 0.71 10.55 7.12
C VAL A 53 0.26 11.42 8.29
N ASP A 54 0.74 12.66 8.32
CA ASP A 54 0.39 13.62 9.37
C ASP A 54 -1.08 14.05 9.32
N GLU A 55 -1.64 14.36 10.49
CA GLU A 55 -3.04 14.75 10.64
C GLU A 55 -3.40 16.00 9.81
N SER A 56 -2.50 16.98 9.72
CA SER A 56 -2.70 18.18 8.88
C SER A 56 -2.90 17.81 7.42
N THR A 57 -2.07 16.90 6.90
CA THR A 57 -2.18 16.40 5.53
C THR A 57 -3.49 15.63 5.31
N ILE A 58 -3.89 14.78 6.26
CA ILE A 58 -5.17 14.05 6.21
C ILE A 58 -6.34 15.04 6.11
N ARG A 59 -6.30 16.11 6.94
CA ARG A 59 -7.32 17.16 6.96
C ARG A 59 -7.38 17.97 5.67
N ASP A 60 -6.21 18.37 5.15
CA ASP A 60 -6.11 19.15 3.91
C ASP A 60 -6.61 18.36 2.70
N LEU A 61 -6.43 17.03 2.72
CA LEU A 61 -6.96 16.11 1.71
C LEU A 61 -8.45 15.77 1.91
N GLY A 62 -9.09 16.25 2.97
CA GLY A 62 -10.49 15.95 3.28
C GLY A 62 -10.74 14.49 3.67
N LEU A 63 -9.72 13.79 4.16
CA LEU A 63 -9.81 12.39 4.59
C LEU A 63 -10.31 12.26 6.04
N ASP A 64 -10.70 11.06 6.43
CA ASP A 64 -11.23 10.78 7.76
C ASP A 64 -10.13 10.82 8.83
N THR A 65 -10.09 11.90 9.61
CA THR A 65 -9.13 12.10 10.71
C THR A 65 -9.22 11.07 11.84
N ALA A 66 -10.29 10.28 11.93
CA ALA A 66 -10.39 9.17 12.88
C ALA A 66 -9.60 7.93 12.43
N LYS A 67 -9.09 7.92 11.20
CA LYS A 67 -8.33 6.82 10.60
C LYS A 67 -6.85 7.13 10.58
N ARG A 68 -6.04 6.07 10.51
CA ARG A 68 -4.58 6.17 10.36
C ARG A 68 -4.20 5.85 8.93
N TYR A 69 -3.42 6.73 8.32
CA TYR A 69 -2.96 6.60 6.95
C TYR A 69 -1.44 6.48 6.89
N PHE A 70 -0.96 5.75 5.89
CA PHE A 70 0.45 5.51 5.66
C PHE A 70 0.76 5.61 4.18
N ASN A 71 1.88 6.23 3.85
CA ASN A 71 2.49 6.15 2.53
C ASN A 71 3.50 5.01 2.51
N LEU A 72 3.35 4.11 1.53
CA LEU A 72 4.40 3.17 1.15
C LEU A 72 4.99 3.62 -0.18
N TYR A 73 6.31 3.77 -0.21
CA TYR A 73 7.07 4.00 -1.44
C TYR A 73 7.84 2.73 -1.79
N THR A 74 7.49 2.10 -2.90
CA THR A 74 8.06 0.82 -3.33
C THR A 74 8.10 0.71 -4.86
N SER A 75 8.99 -0.14 -5.37
CA SER A 75 9.02 -0.53 -6.78
C SER A 75 8.09 -1.70 -7.10
N HIS A 76 7.51 -2.34 -6.07
CA HIS A 76 6.58 -3.45 -6.26
C HIS A 76 5.23 -2.96 -6.83
N PRO A 77 4.59 -3.73 -7.73
CA PRO A 77 3.34 -3.34 -8.37
C PRO A 77 2.14 -3.67 -7.47
N VAL A 78 2.09 -3.03 -6.30
CA VAL A 78 0.98 -3.12 -5.36
C VAL A 78 -0.17 -2.27 -5.89
N GLU A 79 -1.38 -2.83 -5.94
CA GLU A 79 -2.54 -2.21 -6.60
C GLU A 79 -3.65 -1.85 -5.62
N ASN A 80 -4.31 -0.72 -5.89
CA ASN A 80 -5.51 -0.30 -5.17
C ASN A 80 -6.76 -1.00 -5.71
N VAL A 81 -7.91 -0.69 -5.11
CA VAL A 81 -9.19 -1.28 -5.53
C VAL A 81 -9.47 -0.99 -7.01
N GLN A 82 -9.66 -2.05 -7.78
CA GLN A 82 -10.13 -1.99 -9.16
C GLN A 82 -11.62 -2.36 -9.21
N ARG A 83 -12.34 -1.91 -10.26
CA ARG A 83 -13.77 -2.24 -10.42
C ARG A 83 -13.96 -3.76 -10.42
N GLY A 84 -14.71 -4.28 -9.44
CA GLY A 84 -15.01 -5.71 -9.31
C GLY A 84 -13.94 -6.53 -8.58
N ALA A 85 -12.87 -5.89 -8.07
CA ALA A 85 -11.82 -6.52 -7.28
C ALA A 85 -11.77 -5.94 -5.85
N ALA A 86 -11.11 -6.65 -4.93
CA ALA A 86 -10.70 -6.08 -3.65
C ALA A 86 -9.32 -5.44 -3.79
N PRO A 87 -8.94 -4.48 -2.93
CA PRO A 87 -7.58 -3.94 -2.94
C PRO A 87 -6.57 -4.99 -2.46
N ASP A 88 -5.30 -4.79 -2.84
CA ASP A 88 -4.20 -5.44 -2.15
C ASP A 88 -4.14 -5.00 -0.68
N GLN A 89 -3.53 -5.84 0.14
CA GLN A 89 -3.34 -5.56 1.57
C GLN A 89 -1.87 -5.63 1.96
N LEU A 90 -1.52 -4.86 3.00
CA LEU A 90 -0.19 -4.84 3.59
C LEU A 90 -0.27 -5.11 5.09
N ILE A 91 0.60 -6.00 5.56
CA ILE A 91 0.77 -6.27 7.00
C ILE A 91 2.08 -5.62 7.44
N TYR A 92 1.99 -4.74 8.43
CA TYR A 92 3.14 -4.12 9.06
C TYR A 92 2.85 -3.86 10.54
N GLY A 93 3.82 -4.15 11.42
CA GLY A 93 3.66 -3.96 12.87
C GLY A 93 2.49 -4.75 13.48
N GLY A 94 2.15 -5.92 12.94
CA GLY A 94 1.02 -6.74 13.40
C GLY A 94 -0.36 -6.19 13.01
N ARG A 95 -0.42 -5.19 12.14
CA ARG A 95 -1.65 -4.55 11.68
C ARG A 95 -1.82 -4.71 10.18
N ARG A 96 -3.08 -4.78 9.74
CA ARG A 96 -3.46 -4.89 8.34
C ARG A 96 -3.86 -3.52 7.80
N HIS A 97 -3.46 -3.27 6.57
CA HIS A 97 -3.71 -2.02 5.88
C HIS A 97 -4.24 -2.30 4.48
N ASP A 98 -5.34 -1.63 4.12
CA ASP A 98 -5.90 -1.70 2.77
C ASP A 98 -5.28 -0.60 1.90
N VAL A 99 -5.02 -0.94 0.64
CA VAL A 99 -4.54 0.04 -0.34
C VAL A 99 -5.73 0.84 -0.89
N VAL A 100 -5.76 2.14 -0.62
CA VAL A 100 -6.88 3.03 -0.99
C VAL A 100 -6.56 3.92 -2.17
N GLY A 101 -5.29 4.11 -2.52
CA GLY A 101 -4.89 4.93 -3.66
C GLY A 101 -3.38 4.98 -3.83
N GLY A 102 -2.93 5.83 -4.74
CA GLY A 102 -1.50 6.03 -4.97
C GLY A 102 -1.22 6.95 -6.16
N ALA A 103 0.04 7.34 -6.28
CA ALA A 103 0.63 7.99 -7.44
C ALA A 103 1.55 6.99 -8.14
N ASP A 104 1.28 6.70 -9.41
CA ASP A 104 2.10 5.81 -10.22
C ASP A 104 3.20 6.61 -10.93
N TRP A 105 4.42 6.56 -10.38
CA TRP A 105 5.61 7.10 -11.00
C TRP A 105 6.48 6.01 -11.64
N TYR A 106 5.95 4.79 -11.80
CA TYR A 106 6.74 3.64 -12.21
C TYR A 106 7.35 3.83 -13.60
N THR A 107 6.57 4.35 -14.55
CA THR A 107 7.04 4.63 -15.92
C THR A 107 8.14 5.70 -15.96
N GLN A 108 8.11 6.66 -15.04
CA GLN A 108 9.05 7.79 -15.06
C GLN A 108 10.31 7.49 -14.26
N ASP A 109 10.15 6.97 -13.04
CA ASP A 109 11.21 6.91 -12.03
C ASP A 109 11.36 5.50 -11.40
N GLY A 110 10.51 4.52 -11.77
CA GLY A 110 10.65 3.10 -11.36
C GLY A 110 10.02 2.74 -10.01
N TRP A 111 9.17 3.62 -9.45
CA TRP A 111 8.52 3.40 -8.16
C TRP A 111 7.12 3.99 -8.09
N ARG A 112 6.37 3.60 -7.06
CA ARG A 112 5.00 4.03 -6.78
C ARG A 112 4.92 4.58 -5.37
N GLY A 113 4.10 5.61 -5.20
CA GLY A 113 3.64 6.07 -3.89
C GLY A 113 2.25 5.54 -3.61
N ILE A 114 2.07 4.84 -2.51
CA ILE A 114 0.87 4.07 -2.22
C ILE A 114 0.27 4.56 -0.92
N LEU A 115 -0.99 5.00 -0.97
CA LEU A 115 -1.73 5.41 0.21
C LEU A 115 -2.46 4.20 0.79
N CYS A 116 -2.18 3.90 2.05
CA CYS A 116 -2.75 2.79 2.80
C CYS A 116 -3.56 3.32 3.99
N ILE A 117 -4.61 2.60 4.36
CA ILE A 117 -5.41 2.86 5.56
C ILE A 117 -5.35 1.68 6.51
N ASP A 118 -5.18 1.94 7.81
CA ASP A 118 -5.25 0.93 8.85
C ASP A 118 -6.68 0.38 9.00
N VAL A 119 -6.83 -0.94 8.85
CA VAL A 119 -8.12 -1.64 8.96
C VAL A 119 -8.21 -2.55 10.18
N GLY A 120 -7.16 -2.65 11.00
CA GLY A 120 -7.19 -3.40 12.25
C GLY A 120 -6.02 -4.38 12.46
N PRO A 121 -6.16 -5.29 13.43
CA PRO A 121 -5.20 -6.37 13.65
C PRO A 121 -5.12 -7.28 12.42
N ALA A 122 -3.92 -7.80 12.12
CA ALA A 122 -3.69 -8.73 11.01
C ALA A 122 -4.14 -10.16 11.35
#